data_AF-A0A922M7V8-F1
#
_entry.id   AF-A0A922M7V8-F1
#
_cell.length_a   1.000
_cell.length_b   1.000
_cell.length_c   1.000
_cell.angle_alpha   90.00
_cell.angle_beta   90.00
_cell.angle_gamma   90.00
#
_symmetry.space_group_name_H-M   'P 1'
#
loop_
_entity.id
_entity.type
_entity.pdbx_description
1 polymer ?
#
loop_
_entity_poly.entity_id
_entity_poly.type
_entity_poly.pdbx_seq_one_letter_code
_entity_poly.pdbx_strand_id
1 'polypeptide(L)'
;MNSLNEMSDEEFVPFLHSLGVDTYKKSFEWMLNDRDFAGVLRWLHNNLDHNNALSSREECRYIELEKKGLLLSTEDLESSIMAIQDQYEGICLPGDKDSKEDVELEIKMLQERLHMLQKQETILSDLKRQNGLTKEEVTLEVSKLNSSYHQWKDDESAAADECLSLAQEVENITSGVIDVIADTLDVYSSCHCDKENARKFFTFGPFETYRQSQALFRSHFDLYTTKKFVKRANETSSDEELRSALAEAKSMEDRLSDAMCSYIESKAELCGEQAKVALVANYKDVHPSQITSCLMEAQSAVELLEQEESILYQQLHNAVKQLVESRTTLAVETTACCALAVRQQIHADLTHLLETTHRAVCLDRVVYSALRHELRNVEEFLQLASQLRQYVVADNSAVISRIKPMLQLPRLPRNESTSSLRSSVWSGCTRQPGRGDRGVAALAHTLRQQMELVDKRVLDASNMFTNVKNGDKNNIRKLWQWFLTDPARLLHALKNANNKIY
;
A
#
# COMPACT_ATOMS: atom_id res chain seq x y z
N MET A 1 66.28 8.60 13.18
CA MET A 1 67.27 7.91 14.02
C MET A 1 66.76 6.50 14.24
N ASN A 2 67.09 5.58 13.34
CA ASN A 2 66.74 4.17 13.51
C ASN A 2 67.91 3.52 14.23
N SER A 3 67.65 3.02 15.43
CA SER A 3 68.53 2.15 16.20
C SER A 3 68.85 0.92 15.35
N LEU A 4 70.02 0.94 14.71
CA LEU A 4 70.63 -0.24 14.12
C LEU A 4 70.74 -1.27 15.24
N ASN A 5 70.13 -2.44 15.08
CA ASN A 5 70.29 -3.59 15.98
C ASN A 5 71.79 -3.82 16.24
N GLU A 6 72.25 -3.40 17.41
CA GLU A 6 73.60 -3.65 17.90
C GLU A 6 73.61 -5.09 18.43
N MET A 7 74.14 -5.98 17.59
CA MET A 7 74.44 -7.36 17.95
C MET A 7 75.31 -7.37 19.20
N SER A 8 74.81 -7.96 20.29
CA SER A 8 75.49 -7.99 21.59
C SER A 8 76.26 -9.30 21.78
N ASP A 9 77.14 -9.34 22.78
CA ASP A 9 77.82 -10.58 23.18
C ASP A 9 76.84 -11.69 23.58
N GLU A 10 75.66 -11.32 24.09
CA GLU A 10 74.61 -12.26 24.48
C GLU A 10 74.03 -13.01 23.27
N GLU A 11 74.09 -12.43 22.07
CA GLU A 11 73.67 -13.06 20.82
C GLU A 11 74.85 -13.70 20.06
N PHE A 12 75.99 -13.00 20.01
CA PHE A 12 77.12 -13.41 19.17
C PHE A 12 77.96 -14.56 19.76
N VAL A 13 78.13 -14.61 21.09
CA VAL A 13 78.92 -15.68 21.74
C VAL A 13 78.22 -17.05 21.64
N PRO A 14 76.89 -17.18 21.86
CA PRO A 14 76.17 -18.42 21.58
C PRO A 14 76.25 -18.85 20.11
N PHE A 15 76.19 -17.90 19.18
CA PHE A 15 76.38 -18.17 17.75
C PHE A 15 77.76 -18.78 17.46
N LEU A 16 78.86 -18.19 17.96
CA LEU A 16 80.20 -18.75 17.80
C LEU A 16 80.33 -20.15 18.41
N HIS A 17 79.70 -20.40 19.56
CA HIS A 17 79.64 -21.74 20.15
C HIS A 17 78.87 -22.73 19.30
N SER A 18 77.78 -22.31 18.64
CA SER A 18 77.02 -23.16 17.72
C SER A 18 77.85 -23.61 16.51
N LEU A 19 78.85 -22.81 16.13
CA LEU A 19 79.83 -23.12 15.09
C LEU A 19 81.05 -23.91 15.61
N GLY A 20 81.09 -24.27 16.90
CA GLY A 20 82.19 -25.02 17.51
C GLY A 20 83.43 -24.18 17.84
N VAL A 21 83.31 -22.85 17.89
CA VAL A 21 84.41 -21.94 18.25
C VAL A 21 84.48 -21.76 19.77
N ASP A 22 85.64 -22.06 20.36
CA ASP A 22 85.89 -21.83 21.79
C ASP A 22 86.17 -20.34 22.06
N THR A 23 85.22 -19.65 22.67
CA THR A 23 85.30 -18.22 22.99
C THR A 23 86.06 -17.92 24.30
N TYR A 24 86.42 -18.96 25.07
CA TYR A 24 87.13 -18.86 26.36
C TYR A 24 86.54 -17.85 27.36
N LYS A 25 85.21 -17.64 27.34
CA LYS A 25 84.50 -16.63 28.16
C LYS A 25 85.00 -15.20 27.97
N LYS A 26 85.62 -14.89 26.83
CA LYS A 26 86.03 -13.53 26.49
C LYS A 26 84.85 -12.78 25.88
N SER A 27 84.79 -11.48 26.17
CA SER A 27 83.83 -10.56 25.58
C SER A 27 84.31 -10.10 24.20
N PHE A 28 83.40 -10.05 23.24
CA PHE A 28 83.60 -9.59 21.87
C PHE A 28 82.92 -8.23 21.62
N GLU A 29 82.25 -7.65 22.64
CA GLU A 29 81.57 -6.35 22.60
C GLU A 29 82.44 -5.24 22.02
N TRP A 30 83.74 -5.23 22.34
CA TRP A 30 84.65 -4.22 21.82
C TRP A 30 84.84 -4.31 20.29
N MET A 31 84.78 -5.50 19.69
CA MET A 31 84.82 -5.67 18.22
C MET A 31 83.44 -5.45 17.59
N LEU A 32 82.37 -5.78 18.30
CA LEU A 32 81.00 -5.54 17.85
C LEU A 32 80.64 -4.04 17.84
N ASN A 33 81.35 -3.24 18.64
CA ASN A 33 81.23 -1.79 18.69
C ASN A 33 82.26 -1.04 17.81
N ASP A 34 83.30 -1.72 17.32
CA ASP A 34 84.25 -1.14 16.37
C ASP A 34 83.66 -1.14 14.96
N ARG A 35 83.60 0.03 14.30
CA ARG A 35 82.97 0.17 12.97
C ARG A 35 83.61 -0.71 11.90
N ASP A 36 84.91 -0.97 11.99
CA ASP A 36 85.63 -1.73 10.96
C ASP A 36 85.38 -3.24 11.10
N PHE A 37 85.14 -3.72 12.33
CA PHE A 37 84.90 -5.15 12.61
C PHE A 37 83.40 -5.50 12.69
N ALA A 38 82.57 -4.60 13.21
CA ALA A 38 81.14 -4.84 13.44
C ALA A 38 80.39 -5.22 12.17
N GLY A 39 80.73 -4.61 11.02
CA GLY A 39 80.13 -4.95 9.73
C GLY A 39 80.39 -6.40 9.33
N VAL A 40 81.63 -6.85 9.50
CA VAL A 40 82.06 -8.21 9.16
C VAL A 40 81.46 -9.23 10.13
N LEU A 41 81.47 -8.95 11.44
CA LEU A 41 80.91 -9.85 12.45
C LEU A 41 79.39 -10.01 12.31
N ARG A 42 78.66 -8.93 11.98
CA ARG A 42 77.23 -9.03 11.67
C ARG A 42 76.97 -9.81 10.39
N TRP A 43 77.80 -9.63 9.37
CA TRP A 43 77.70 -10.41 8.15
C TRP A 43 77.91 -11.91 8.46
N LEU A 44 78.92 -12.27 9.25
CA LEU A 44 79.17 -13.66 9.65
C LEU A 44 77.97 -14.25 10.41
N HIS A 45 77.46 -13.55 11.42
CA HIS A 45 76.30 -14.02 12.20
C HIS A 45 75.04 -14.22 11.35
N ASN A 46 74.80 -13.36 10.36
CA ASN A 46 73.57 -13.41 9.57
C ASN A 46 73.63 -14.36 8.38
N ASN A 47 74.82 -14.83 7.99
CA ASN A 47 75.00 -15.64 6.79
C ASN A 47 75.70 -16.97 7.05
N LEU A 48 76.33 -17.18 8.20
CA LEU A 48 76.86 -18.48 8.60
C LEU A 48 75.89 -19.19 9.55
N ASP A 49 75.74 -20.49 9.38
CA ASP A 49 75.00 -21.40 10.24
C ASP A 49 75.77 -22.74 10.31
N HIS A 50 75.27 -23.70 11.08
CA HIS A 50 75.94 -24.99 11.21
C HIS A 50 75.97 -25.80 9.90
N ASN A 51 75.18 -25.43 8.88
CA ASN A 51 75.06 -26.16 7.62
C ASN A 51 76.03 -25.65 6.54
N ASN A 52 76.52 -24.41 6.69
CA ASN A 52 77.42 -23.77 5.73
C ASN A 52 78.80 -23.42 6.32
N ALA A 53 78.99 -23.56 7.63
CA ALA A 53 80.30 -23.48 8.25
C ALA A 53 81.10 -24.75 7.91
N LEU A 54 82.21 -24.58 7.19
CA LEU A 54 83.17 -25.65 6.90
C LEU A 54 83.75 -26.19 8.22
N SER A 55 83.14 -27.24 8.76
CA SER A 55 83.74 -27.97 9.87
C SER A 55 85.02 -28.67 9.38
N SER A 56 85.99 -28.92 10.27
CA SER A 56 87.21 -29.66 9.92
C SER A 56 86.91 -31.05 9.34
N ARG A 57 85.71 -31.58 9.62
CA ARG A 57 85.18 -32.83 9.07
C ARG A 57 84.69 -32.66 7.63
N GLU A 58 84.04 -31.56 7.29
CA GLU A 58 83.62 -31.24 5.92
C GLU A 58 84.78 -30.82 5.05
N GLU A 59 85.78 -30.13 5.61
CA GLU A 59 87.02 -29.81 4.92
C GLU A 59 87.78 -31.10 4.54
N CYS A 60 87.93 -32.05 5.48
CA CYS A 60 88.45 -33.39 5.20
C CYS A 60 87.60 -34.14 4.16
N ARG A 61 86.27 -34.05 4.24
CA ARG A 61 85.36 -34.73 3.30
C ARG A 61 85.43 -34.11 1.90
N TYR A 62 85.54 -32.78 1.80
CA TYR A 62 85.71 -32.05 0.55
C TYR A 62 87.04 -32.42 -0.11
N ILE A 63 88.14 -32.42 0.66
CA ILE A 63 89.46 -32.86 0.21
C ILE A 63 89.44 -34.33 -0.23
N GLU A 64 88.70 -35.21 0.47
CA GLU A 64 88.53 -36.61 0.04
C GLU A 64 87.70 -36.76 -1.23
N LEU A 65 86.66 -35.96 -1.41
CA LEU A 65 85.82 -35.95 -2.61
C LEU A 65 86.57 -35.38 -3.82
N GLU A 66 87.38 -34.34 -3.60
CA GLU A 66 88.29 -33.75 -4.59
C GLU A 66 89.35 -34.77 -5.03
N LYS A 67 90.01 -35.44 -4.08
CA LYS A 67 90.97 -36.53 -4.37
C LYS A 67 90.36 -37.71 -5.10
N LYS A 68 89.06 -37.97 -4.91
CA LYS A 68 88.29 -39.02 -5.59
C LYS A 68 87.72 -38.57 -6.94
N GLY A 69 87.90 -37.30 -7.32
CA GLY A 69 87.36 -36.74 -8.57
C GLY A 69 85.83 -36.72 -8.61
N LEU A 70 85.17 -36.67 -7.44
CA LEU A 70 83.71 -36.69 -7.31
C LEU A 70 83.10 -35.28 -7.21
N LEU A 71 83.93 -34.24 -7.23
CA LEU A 71 83.48 -32.86 -7.33
C LEU A 71 83.26 -32.52 -8.80
N LEU A 72 82.14 -31.85 -9.08
CA LEU A 72 81.89 -31.24 -10.38
C LEU A 72 82.93 -30.15 -10.62
N SER A 73 83.32 -29.97 -11.89
CA SER A 73 84.05 -28.78 -12.28
C SER A 73 83.19 -27.54 -12.03
N THR A 74 83.80 -26.37 -11.91
CA THR A 74 83.06 -25.12 -11.74
C THR A 74 82.06 -24.88 -12.87
N GLU A 75 82.44 -25.23 -14.10
CA GLU A 75 81.58 -25.13 -15.29
C GLU A 75 80.41 -26.13 -15.23
N ASP A 76 80.65 -27.36 -14.80
CA ASP A 76 79.58 -28.38 -14.68
C ASP A 76 78.62 -28.09 -13.52
N LEU A 77 79.12 -27.47 -12.44
CA LEU A 77 78.32 -27.04 -11.31
C LEU A 77 77.41 -25.87 -11.69
N GLU A 78 77.95 -24.85 -12.36
CA GLU A 78 77.16 -23.72 -12.88
C GLU A 78 76.11 -24.22 -13.88
N SER A 79 76.48 -25.12 -14.78
CA SER A 79 75.55 -25.74 -15.74
C SER A 79 74.44 -26.52 -15.04
N SER A 80 74.75 -27.24 -13.95
CA SER A 80 73.75 -27.97 -13.16
C SER A 80 72.83 -27.04 -12.38
N ILE A 81 73.35 -25.94 -11.84
CA ILE A 81 72.56 -24.90 -11.15
C ILE A 81 71.61 -24.24 -12.15
N MET A 82 72.10 -23.84 -13.33
CA MET A 82 71.24 -23.27 -14.38
C MET A 82 70.17 -24.27 -14.83
N ALA A 83 70.51 -25.55 -15.01
CA ALA A 83 69.53 -26.58 -15.36
C ALA A 83 68.43 -26.75 -14.30
N ILE A 84 68.76 -26.58 -13.02
CA ILE A 84 67.77 -26.62 -11.93
C ILE A 84 66.90 -25.36 -11.94
N GLN A 85 67.47 -24.19 -12.17
CA GLN A 85 66.72 -22.92 -12.28
C GLN A 85 65.78 -22.91 -13.50
N ASP A 86 66.22 -23.47 -14.63
CA ASP A 86 65.40 -23.63 -15.83
C ASP A 86 64.27 -24.65 -15.63
N GLN A 87 64.53 -25.71 -14.85
CA GLN A 87 63.52 -26.73 -14.54
C GLN A 87 62.47 -26.23 -13.54
N TYR A 88 62.86 -25.33 -12.64
CA TYR A 88 62.00 -24.79 -11.59
C TYR A 88 62.09 -23.27 -11.57
N GLU A 89 61.34 -22.66 -12.49
CA GLU A 89 61.22 -21.22 -12.64
C GLU A 89 60.77 -20.58 -11.30
N GLY A 90 61.56 -19.61 -10.79
CA GLY A 90 61.28 -18.91 -9.53
C GLY A 90 61.91 -19.52 -8.26
N ILE A 91 62.75 -20.55 -8.36
CA ILE A 91 63.54 -21.02 -7.20
C ILE A 91 64.69 -20.03 -6.88
N CYS A 92 64.65 -19.44 -5.68
CA CYS A 92 65.76 -18.65 -5.14
C CYS A 92 66.93 -19.57 -4.76
N LEU A 93 68.15 -19.21 -5.20
CA LEU A 93 69.35 -19.91 -4.74
C LEU A 93 69.71 -19.51 -3.30
N PRO A 94 70.23 -20.45 -2.49
CA PRO A 94 70.72 -20.13 -1.15
C PRO A 94 71.84 -19.06 -1.21
N GLY A 95 71.63 -17.92 -0.55
CA GLY A 95 72.57 -16.80 -0.51
C GLY A 95 72.20 -15.60 -1.39
N ASP A 96 71.25 -15.77 -2.31
CA ASP A 96 70.69 -14.68 -3.13
C ASP A 96 69.56 -13.97 -2.36
N LYS A 97 69.92 -12.92 -1.63
CA LYS A 97 68.98 -12.16 -0.78
C LYS A 97 67.98 -11.36 -1.60
N ASP A 98 68.40 -10.80 -2.71
CA ASP A 98 67.57 -9.93 -3.54
C ASP A 98 66.45 -10.75 -4.19
N SER A 99 66.80 -11.89 -4.81
CA SER A 99 65.80 -12.80 -5.39
C SER A 99 64.86 -13.40 -4.34
N LYS A 100 65.32 -13.59 -3.09
CA LYS A 100 64.48 -14.06 -2.00
C LYS A 100 63.46 -13.01 -1.56
N GLU A 101 63.88 -11.74 -1.44
CA GLU A 101 62.99 -10.63 -1.09
C GLU A 101 61.91 -10.43 -2.16
N ASP A 102 62.26 -10.56 -3.44
CA ASP A 102 61.30 -10.48 -4.55
C ASP A 102 60.22 -11.57 -4.48
N VAL A 103 60.63 -12.82 -4.24
CA VAL A 103 59.68 -13.95 -4.09
C VAL A 103 58.82 -13.79 -2.82
N GLU A 104 59.37 -13.29 -1.72
CA GLU A 104 58.56 -13.00 -0.52
C GLU A 104 57.52 -11.89 -0.76
N LEU A 105 57.87 -10.87 -1.55
CA LEU A 105 56.94 -9.81 -1.96
C LEU A 105 55.84 -10.37 -2.85
N GLU A 106 56.18 -11.20 -3.83
CA GLU A 106 55.22 -11.85 -4.72
C GLU A 106 54.24 -12.74 -3.94
N ILE A 107 54.74 -13.54 -2.99
CA ILE A 107 53.91 -14.37 -2.11
C ILE A 107 52.93 -13.50 -1.32
N LYS A 108 53.38 -12.36 -0.77
CA LYS A 108 52.49 -11.43 -0.05
C LYS A 108 51.41 -10.86 -0.96
N MET A 109 51.76 -10.43 -2.16
CA MET A 109 50.78 -9.94 -3.14
C MET A 109 49.76 -11.01 -3.52
N LEU A 110 50.20 -12.26 -3.72
CA LEU A 110 49.31 -13.39 -4.00
C LEU A 110 48.38 -13.71 -2.82
N GLN A 111 48.86 -13.61 -1.59
CA GLN A 111 48.05 -13.77 -0.38
C GLN A 111 47.00 -12.67 -0.25
N GLU A 112 47.35 -11.42 -0.51
CA GLU A 112 46.39 -10.30 -0.52
C GLU A 112 45.32 -10.48 -1.61
N ARG A 113 45.74 -10.89 -2.81
CA ARG A 113 44.83 -11.20 -3.92
C ARG A 113 43.87 -12.34 -3.55
N LEU A 114 44.38 -13.40 -2.92
CA LEU A 114 43.55 -14.51 -2.44
C LEU A 114 42.53 -14.03 -1.40
N HIS A 115 42.94 -13.19 -0.44
CA HIS A 115 42.05 -12.64 0.57
C HIS A 115 40.92 -11.79 -0.05
N MET A 116 41.25 -10.97 -1.06
CA MET A 116 40.26 -10.19 -1.80
C MET A 116 39.25 -11.07 -2.54
N LEU A 117 39.72 -12.16 -3.16
CA LEU A 117 38.85 -13.13 -3.84
C LEU A 117 37.91 -13.84 -2.86
N GLN A 118 38.39 -14.26 -1.69
CA GLN A 118 37.55 -14.86 -0.65
C GLN A 118 36.47 -13.90 -0.13
N LYS A 119 36.82 -12.61 0.01
CA LYS A 119 35.84 -11.57 0.37
C LYS A 119 34.77 -11.41 -0.72
N GLN A 120 35.17 -11.41 -1.99
CA GLN A 120 34.23 -11.36 -3.12
C GLN A 120 33.30 -12.58 -3.16
N GLU A 121 33.82 -13.78 -2.92
CA GLU A 121 33.02 -15.02 -2.83
C GLU A 121 31.95 -14.94 -1.72
N THR A 122 32.31 -14.36 -0.58
CA THR A 122 31.39 -14.16 0.54
C THR A 122 30.26 -13.20 0.15
N ILE A 123 30.58 -12.08 -0.49
CA ILE A 123 29.59 -11.09 -0.97
C ILE A 123 28.66 -11.73 -2.02
N LEU A 124 29.20 -12.51 -2.95
CA LEU A 124 28.40 -13.22 -3.96
C LEU A 124 27.45 -14.24 -3.33
N SER A 125 27.91 -14.94 -2.28
CA SER A 125 27.08 -15.89 -1.53
C SER A 125 25.93 -15.19 -0.82
N ASP A 126 26.17 -14.03 -0.22
CA ASP A 126 25.15 -13.20 0.41
C ASP A 126 24.12 -12.67 -0.60
N LEU A 127 24.59 -12.15 -1.75
CA LEU A 127 23.71 -11.69 -2.83
C LEU A 127 22.85 -12.83 -3.37
N LYS A 128 23.40 -14.04 -3.52
CA LYS A 128 22.66 -15.22 -3.95
C LYS A 128 21.57 -15.60 -2.94
N ARG A 129 21.86 -15.52 -1.64
CA ARG A 129 20.89 -15.74 -0.57
C ARG A 129 19.78 -14.69 -0.59
N GLN A 130 20.14 -13.41 -0.71
CA GLN A 130 19.17 -12.31 -0.77
C GLN A 130 18.24 -12.45 -1.98
N ASN A 131 18.79 -12.80 -3.15
CA ASN A 131 18.00 -13.05 -4.35
C ASN A 131 17.02 -14.23 -4.17
N GLY A 132 17.42 -15.27 -3.42
CA GLY A 132 16.52 -16.36 -3.02
C GLY A 132 15.33 -15.89 -2.19
N LEU A 133 15.59 -15.09 -1.15
CA LEU A 133 14.53 -14.52 -0.30
C LEU A 133 13.58 -13.61 -1.09
N THR A 134 14.11 -12.72 -1.94
CA THR A 134 13.28 -11.85 -2.77
C THR A 134 12.42 -12.64 -3.74
N LYS A 135 12.93 -13.75 -4.30
CA LYS A 135 12.15 -14.64 -5.16
C LYS A 135 10.98 -15.29 -4.41
N GLU A 136 11.20 -15.71 -3.16
CA GLU A 136 10.15 -16.26 -2.30
C GLU A 136 9.07 -15.21 -1.97
N GLU A 137 9.48 -13.99 -1.62
CA GLU A 137 8.56 -12.86 -1.38
C GLU A 137 7.71 -12.55 -2.61
N VAL A 138 8.33 -12.46 -3.79
CA VAL A 138 7.62 -12.22 -5.05
C VAL A 138 6.64 -13.35 -5.34
N THR A 139 7.02 -14.60 -5.11
CA THR A 139 6.13 -15.77 -5.31
C THR A 139 4.90 -15.70 -4.38
N LEU A 140 5.11 -15.24 -3.15
CA LEU A 140 4.04 -15.09 -2.17
C LEU A 140 3.08 -13.95 -2.55
N GLU A 141 3.60 -12.81 -3.01
CA GLU A 141 2.76 -11.70 -3.50
C GLU A 141 2.01 -12.05 -4.79
N VAL A 142 2.63 -12.78 -5.72
CA VAL A 142 1.94 -13.32 -6.91
C VAL A 142 0.80 -14.26 -6.49
N SER A 143 1.02 -15.11 -5.49
CA SER A 143 -0.01 -16.03 -4.99
C SER A 143 -1.18 -15.27 -4.35
N LYS A 144 -0.90 -14.23 -3.55
CA LYS A 144 -1.93 -13.34 -3.00
C LYS A 144 -2.72 -12.65 -4.11
N LEU A 145 -2.04 -12.06 -5.08
CA LEU A 145 -2.67 -11.39 -6.21
C LEU A 145 -3.60 -12.34 -6.97
N ASN A 146 -3.15 -13.57 -7.21
CA ASN A 146 -3.95 -14.58 -7.92
C ASN A 146 -5.18 -15.00 -7.10
N SER A 147 -5.04 -15.14 -5.77
CA SER A 147 -6.18 -15.41 -4.89
C SER A 147 -7.21 -14.28 -4.88
N SER A 148 -6.75 -13.03 -4.85
CA SER A 148 -7.63 -11.87 -4.97
C SER A 148 -8.31 -11.86 -6.33
N TYR A 149 -7.57 -12.06 -7.42
CA TYR A 149 -8.15 -12.11 -8.76
C TYR A 149 -9.28 -13.13 -8.89
N HIS A 150 -9.09 -14.34 -8.34
CA HIS A 150 -10.15 -15.35 -8.31
C HIS A 150 -11.36 -14.90 -7.49
N GLN A 151 -11.15 -14.31 -6.32
CA GLN A 151 -12.23 -13.76 -5.51
C GLN A 151 -13.02 -12.67 -6.26
N TRP A 152 -12.33 -11.72 -6.91
CA TRP A 152 -12.98 -10.68 -7.70
C TRP A 152 -13.82 -11.26 -8.84
N LYS A 153 -13.33 -12.31 -9.49
CA LYS A 153 -14.05 -13.01 -10.56
C LYS A 153 -15.30 -13.72 -10.03
N ASP A 154 -15.22 -14.34 -8.87
CA ASP A 154 -16.35 -15.01 -8.23
C ASP A 154 -17.40 -13.99 -7.77
N ASP A 155 -16.96 -12.85 -7.20
CA ASP A 155 -17.82 -11.74 -6.80
C ASP A 155 -18.53 -11.10 -8.02
N GLU A 156 -17.82 -10.95 -9.15
CA GLU A 156 -18.39 -10.48 -10.41
C GLU A 156 -19.47 -11.44 -10.93
N SER A 157 -19.20 -12.75 -10.91
CA SER A 157 -20.18 -13.77 -11.30
C SER A 157 -21.40 -13.75 -10.38
N ALA A 158 -21.21 -13.67 -9.07
CA ALA A 158 -22.30 -13.61 -8.10
C ALA A 158 -23.17 -12.36 -8.28
N ALA A 159 -22.55 -11.21 -8.52
CA ALA A 159 -23.27 -9.97 -8.81
C ALA A 159 -24.04 -10.03 -10.13
N ALA A 160 -23.48 -10.70 -11.15
CA ALA A 160 -24.18 -10.93 -12.41
C ALA A 160 -25.42 -11.82 -12.23
N ASP A 161 -25.30 -12.89 -11.45
CA ASP A 161 -26.42 -13.79 -11.13
C ASP A 161 -27.52 -13.08 -10.33
N GLU A 162 -27.14 -12.24 -9.35
CA GLU A 162 -28.08 -11.40 -8.61
C GLU A 162 -28.81 -10.42 -9.54
N CYS A 163 -28.10 -9.79 -10.48
CA CYS A 163 -28.68 -8.89 -11.46
C CYS A 163 -29.67 -9.62 -12.39
N LEU A 164 -29.35 -10.83 -12.84
CA LEU A 164 -30.26 -11.66 -13.64
C LEU A 164 -31.50 -12.06 -12.85
N SER A 165 -31.35 -12.43 -11.57
CA SER A 165 -32.47 -12.74 -10.67
C SER A 165 -33.41 -11.54 -10.50
N LEU A 166 -32.86 -10.36 -10.22
CA LEU A 166 -33.64 -9.13 -10.09
C LEU A 166 -34.34 -8.74 -11.39
N ALA A 167 -33.69 -8.94 -12.55
CA ALA A 167 -34.31 -8.72 -13.85
C ALA A 167 -35.53 -9.65 -14.04
N GLN A 168 -35.39 -10.94 -13.69
CA GLN A 168 -36.49 -11.89 -13.74
C GLN A 168 -37.64 -11.51 -12.80
N GLU A 169 -37.34 -11.01 -11.60
CA GLU A 169 -38.36 -10.53 -10.66
C GLU A 169 -39.14 -9.34 -11.24
N VAL A 170 -38.44 -8.39 -11.88
CA VAL A 170 -39.06 -7.26 -12.57
C VAL A 170 -39.95 -7.74 -13.72
N GLU A 171 -39.51 -8.71 -14.53
CA GLU A 171 -40.32 -9.31 -15.57
C GLU A 171 -41.58 -9.98 -15.01
N ASN A 172 -41.46 -10.73 -13.92
CA ASN A 172 -42.59 -11.39 -13.26
C ASN A 172 -43.60 -10.37 -12.72
N ILE A 173 -43.13 -9.30 -12.06
CA ILE A 173 -43.99 -8.20 -11.60
C ILE A 173 -44.69 -7.54 -12.79
N THR A 174 -43.96 -7.31 -13.88
CA THR A 174 -44.50 -6.67 -15.08
C THR A 174 -45.58 -7.54 -15.72
N SER A 175 -45.35 -8.85 -15.84
CA SER A 175 -46.35 -9.81 -16.31
C SER A 175 -47.59 -9.80 -15.41
N GLY A 176 -47.41 -9.86 -14.09
CA GLY A 176 -48.53 -9.82 -13.15
C GLY A 176 -49.34 -8.52 -13.23
N VAL A 177 -48.69 -7.39 -13.51
CA VAL A 177 -49.41 -6.14 -13.79
C VAL A 177 -50.18 -6.23 -15.11
N ILE A 178 -49.59 -6.77 -16.18
CA ILE A 178 -50.27 -6.95 -17.47
C ILE A 178 -51.53 -7.80 -17.28
N ASP A 179 -51.45 -8.88 -16.49
CA ASP A 179 -52.58 -9.75 -16.18
C ASP A 179 -53.67 -8.99 -15.42
N VAL A 180 -53.32 -8.21 -14.38
CA VAL A 180 -54.28 -7.36 -13.65
C VAL A 180 -54.93 -6.34 -14.58
N ILE A 181 -54.18 -5.75 -15.51
CA ILE A 181 -54.71 -4.82 -16.51
C ILE A 181 -55.68 -5.54 -17.45
N ALA A 182 -55.33 -6.74 -17.92
CA ALA A 182 -56.18 -7.57 -18.78
C ALA A 182 -57.48 -7.94 -18.06
N ASP A 183 -57.41 -8.45 -16.83
CA ASP A 183 -58.56 -8.78 -15.98
C ASP A 183 -59.46 -7.55 -15.76
N THR A 184 -58.84 -6.38 -15.51
CA THR A 184 -59.58 -5.13 -15.31
C THR A 184 -60.29 -4.67 -16.59
N LEU A 185 -59.64 -4.83 -17.75
CA LEU A 185 -60.24 -4.53 -19.06
C LEU A 185 -61.39 -5.50 -19.38
N ASP A 186 -61.27 -6.77 -19.02
CA ASP A 186 -62.33 -7.77 -19.14
C ASP A 186 -63.54 -7.44 -18.25
N VAL A 187 -63.30 -7.03 -16.99
CA VAL A 187 -64.36 -6.51 -16.10
C VAL A 187 -65.02 -5.26 -16.70
N TYR A 188 -64.25 -4.38 -17.32
CA TYR A 188 -64.78 -3.19 -17.98
C TYR A 188 -65.65 -3.53 -19.20
N SER A 189 -65.23 -4.51 -19.99
CA SER A 189 -65.97 -4.99 -21.17
C SER A 189 -67.33 -5.60 -20.78
N SER A 190 -67.40 -6.20 -19.59
CA SER A 190 -68.62 -6.79 -19.03
C SER A 190 -69.52 -5.78 -18.28
N CYS A 191 -69.03 -4.57 -17.99
CA CYS A 191 -69.75 -3.47 -17.35
C CYS A 191 -70.44 -2.48 -18.32
N HIS A 192 -70.99 -2.95 -19.45
CA HIS A 192 -71.65 -2.08 -20.44
C HIS A 192 -72.87 -1.28 -19.92
N CYS A 193 -73.36 -1.54 -18.71
CA CYS A 193 -74.58 -0.96 -18.18
C CYS A 193 -74.36 0.30 -17.30
N ASP A 194 -73.14 0.58 -16.82
CA ASP A 194 -72.95 1.59 -15.76
C ASP A 194 -71.68 2.45 -15.91
N LYS A 195 -71.78 3.47 -16.77
CA LYS A 195 -70.68 4.38 -17.17
C LYS A 195 -70.06 5.17 -16.01
N GLU A 196 -70.78 5.41 -14.92
CA GLU A 196 -70.25 6.17 -13.77
C GLU A 196 -69.28 5.35 -12.92
N ASN A 197 -69.57 4.06 -12.70
CA ASN A 197 -68.70 3.17 -11.94
C ASN A 197 -67.39 2.90 -12.69
N ALA A 198 -67.50 2.71 -14.01
CA ALA A 198 -66.37 2.54 -14.90
C ALA A 198 -65.42 3.77 -14.88
N ARG A 199 -65.99 4.98 -14.78
CA ARG A 199 -65.20 6.22 -14.67
C ARG A 199 -64.50 6.35 -13.31
N LYS A 200 -65.18 6.02 -12.20
CA LYS A 200 -64.59 6.07 -10.85
C LYS A 200 -63.48 5.03 -10.65
N PHE A 201 -63.61 3.83 -11.24
CA PHE A 201 -62.56 2.81 -11.19
C PHE A 201 -61.31 3.20 -11.97
N PHE A 202 -61.44 3.92 -13.09
CA PHE A 202 -60.27 4.39 -13.86
C PHE A 202 -59.49 5.49 -13.14
N THR A 203 -60.18 6.40 -12.42
CA THR A 203 -59.53 7.52 -11.73
C THR A 203 -58.94 7.14 -10.36
N PHE A 204 -59.46 6.10 -9.70
CA PHE A 204 -59.05 5.71 -8.33
C PHE A 204 -58.58 4.26 -8.21
N GLY A 205 -58.47 3.54 -9.33
CA GLY A 205 -58.05 2.14 -9.38
C GLY A 205 -56.54 1.94 -9.53
N PRO A 206 -56.11 0.69 -9.74
CA PRO A 206 -54.70 0.27 -9.63
C PRO A 206 -53.74 0.91 -10.65
N PHE A 207 -54.27 1.56 -11.69
CA PHE A 207 -53.48 2.24 -12.72
C PHE A 207 -52.71 3.45 -12.21
N GLU A 208 -53.28 4.22 -11.29
CA GLU A 208 -52.59 5.40 -10.76
C GLU A 208 -51.48 5.00 -9.78
N THR A 209 -51.70 3.92 -9.03
CA THR A 209 -50.67 3.27 -8.20
C THR A 209 -49.53 2.71 -9.05
N TYR A 210 -49.85 2.08 -10.19
CA TYR A 210 -48.84 1.57 -11.13
C TYR A 210 -48.04 2.71 -11.78
N ARG A 211 -48.70 3.80 -12.18
CA ARG A 211 -48.04 4.99 -12.74
C ARG A 211 -47.07 5.64 -11.75
N GLN A 212 -47.45 5.69 -10.48
CA GLN A 212 -46.58 6.19 -9.40
C GLN A 212 -45.37 5.26 -9.17
N SER A 213 -45.57 3.95 -9.21
CA SER A 213 -44.48 2.95 -9.12
C SER A 213 -43.47 3.07 -10.25
N GLN A 214 -43.91 3.16 -11.51
CA GLN A 214 -43.01 3.34 -12.66
C GLN A 214 -42.19 4.64 -12.57
N ALA A 215 -42.80 5.74 -12.12
CA ALA A 215 -42.10 7.01 -11.95
C ALA A 215 -40.99 6.93 -10.89
N LEU A 216 -41.24 6.18 -9.81
CA LEU A 216 -40.28 5.93 -8.74
C LEU A 216 -39.11 5.05 -9.22
N PHE A 217 -39.39 3.97 -9.95
CA PHE A 217 -38.37 3.11 -10.55
C PHE A 217 -37.45 3.89 -11.48
N ARG A 218 -38.03 4.68 -12.40
CA ARG A 218 -37.26 5.51 -13.35
C ARG A 218 -36.37 6.53 -12.64
N SER A 219 -36.89 7.18 -11.60
CA SER A 219 -36.10 8.10 -10.78
C SER A 219 -34.94 7.42 -10.04
N HIS A 220 -35.11 6.20 -9.55
CA HIS A 220 -34.03 5.46 -8.88
C HIS A 220 -32.98 4.95 -9.87
N PHE A 221 -33.41 4.49 -11.04
CA PHE A 221 -32.51 4.05 -12.11
C PHE A 221 -31.64 5.20 -12.65
N ASP A 222 -32.24 6.38 -12.86
CA ASP A 222 -31.49 7.59 -13.28
C ASP A 222 -30.50 8.03 -12.18
N LEU A 223 -30.86 7.95 -10.90
CA LEU A 223 -29.95 8.28 -9.80
C LEU A 223 -28.76 7.29 -9.70
N TYR A 224 -29.03 6.00 -9.90
CA TYR A 224 -28.01 4.94 -9.88
C TYR A 224 -27.00 5.13 -11.02
N THR A 225 -27.48 5.33 -12.24
CA THR A 225 -26.63 5.53 -13.43
C THR A 225 -25.79 6.81 -13.30
N THR A 226 -26.38 7.90 -12.83
CA THR A 226 -25.67 9.17 -12.62
C THR A 226 -24.58 9.04 -11.54
N LYS A 227 -24.82 8.29 -10.45
CA LYS A 227 -23.81 8.12 -9.39
C LYS A 227 -22.66 7.18 -9.78
N LYS A 228 -22.94 6.07 -10.49
CA LYS A 228 -21.92 5.07 -10.82
C LYS A 228 -21.05 5.44 -12.02
N PHE A 229 -21.63 6.09 -13.03
CA PHE A 229 -20.94 6.27 -14.31
C PHE A 229 -20.38 7.68 -14.54
N VAL A 230 -20.90 8.71 -13.86
CA VAL A 230 -20.39 10.09 -14.01
C VAL A 230 -19.07 10.30 -13.25
N LYS A 231 -18.79 9.54 -12.18
CA LYS A 231 -17.51 9.64 -11.46
C LYS A 231 -16.29 9.15 -12.27
N ARG A 232 -16.46 8.25 -13.25
CA ARG A 232 -15.35 7.77 -14.10
C ARG A 232 -14.95 8.74 -15.23
N ALA A 233 -15.81 9.71 -15.57
CA ALA A 233 -15.55 10.62 -16.69
C ALA A 233 -14.64 11.82 -16.31
N ASN A 234 -14.51 12.14 -15.02
CA ASN A 234 -13.76 13.32 -14.56
C ASN A 234 -12.36 13.01 -13.99
N GLU A 235 -11.96 11.74 -13.90
CA GLU A 235 -10.63 11.33 -13.42
C GLU A 235 -9.68 10.91 -14.54
N THR A 236 -10.12 10.88 -15.79
CA THR A 236 -9.30 10.47 -16.95
C THR A 236 -8.51 11.62 -17.60
N SER A 237 -8.59 12.85 -17.07
CA SER A 237 -7.83 13.98 -17.61
C SER A 237 -6.36 14.06 -17.16
N SER A 238 -5.87 13.18 -16.28
CA SER A 238 -4.46 13.23 -15.84
C SER A 238 -3.55 12.20 -16.51
N ASP A 239 -4.07 11.12 -17.06
CA ASP A 239 -3.25 9.97 -17.47
C ASP A 239 -2.61 10.17 -18.86
N GLU A 240 -3.30 10.87 -19.76
CA GLU A 240 -2.78 11.23 -21.09
C GLU A 240 -1.73 12.36 -20.99
N GLU A 241 -1.95 13.34 -20.12
CA GLU A 241 -1.01 14.43 -19.84
C GLU A 241 0.24 13.91 -19.14
N LEU A 242 0.10 12.97 -18.18
CA LEU A 242 1.24 12.29 -17.57
C LEU A 242 2.04 11.49 -18.61
N ARG A 243 1.39 10.73 -19.48
CA ARG A 243 2.09 9.98 -20.55
C ARG A 243 2.83 10.92 -21.50
N SER A 244 2.23 12.05 -21.88
CA SER A 244 2.87 13.05 -22.73
C SER A 244 4.08 13.69 -22.05
N ALA A 245 3.96 14.07 -20.78
CA ALA A 245 5.07 14.64 -20.00
C ALA A 245 6.21 13.62 -19.80
N LEU A 246 5.89 12.34 -19.60
CA LEU A 246 6.88 11.27 -19.45
C LEU A 246 7.60 10.97 -20.77
N ALA A 247 6.90 11.03 -21.89
CA ALA A 247 7.49 10.90 -23.23
C ALA A 247 8.43 12.06 -23.57
N GLU A 248 8.03 13.30 -23.23
CA GLU A 248 8.87 14.49 -23.43
C GLU A 248 10.11 14.49 -22.53
N ALA A 249 9.96 14.10 -21.24
CA ALA A 249 11.08 13.95 -20.32
C ALA A 249 12.10 12.91 -20.80
N LYS A 250 11.62 11.77 -21.31
CA LYS A 250 12.48 10.72 -21.88
C LYS A 250 13.21 11.20 -23.15
N SER A 251 12.51 11.93 -24.03
CA SER A 251 13.14 12.53 -25.22
C SER A 251 14.22 13.56 -24.86
N MET A 252 14.02 14.35 -23.80
CA MET A 252 15.04 15.27 -23.31
C MET A 252 16.24 14.55 -22.69
N GLU A 253 16.02 13.46 -21.95
CA GLU A 253 17.09 12.62 -21.40
C GLU A 253 17.98 12.05 -22.50
N ASP A 254 17.39 11.49 -23.55
CA ASP A 254 18.13 10.94 -24.70
C ASP A 254 18.99 12.01 -25.38
N ARG A 255 18.41 13.20 -25.64
CA ARG A 255 19.13 14.32 -26.26
C ARG A 255 20.27 14.87 -25.39
N LEU A 256 20.09 14.92 -24.07
CA LEU A 256 21.13 15.33 -23.13
C LEU A 256 22.26 14.32 -23.09
N SER A 257 21.94 13.02 -23.11
CA SER A 257 22.92 11.95 -23.16
C SER A 257 23.81 12.06 -24.40
N ASP A 258 23.21 12.22 -25.58
CA ASP A 258 23.94 12.37 -26.85
C ASP A 258 24.84 13.62 -26.87
N ALA A 259 24.32 14.75 -26.36
CA ALA A 259 25.08 15.99 -26.26
C ALA A 259 26.26 15.87 -25.28
N MET A 260 26.07 15.15 -24.17
CA MET A 260 27.10 14.93 -23.17
C MET A 260 28.21 14.00 -23.69
N CYS A 261 27.86 12.92 -24.40
CA CYS A 261 28.82 12.06 -25.09
C CYS A 261 29.64 12.85 -26.13
N SER A 262 28.97 13.63 -26.97
CA SER A 262 29.64 14.47 -27.98
C SER A 262 30.60 15.49 -27.35
N TYR A 263 30.23 16.06 -26.20
CA TYR A 263 31.10 16.97 -25.46
C TYR A 263 32.32 16.26 -24.87
N ILE A 264 32.15 15.07 -24.30
CA ILE A 264 33.26 14.26 -23.77
C ILE A 264 34.25 13.90 -24.89
N GLU A 265 33.74 13.42 -26.03
CA GLU A 265 34.56 13.08 -27.19
C GLU A 265 35.35 14.30 -27.72
N SER A 266 34.66 15.43 -27.91
CA SER A 266 35.30 16.68 -28.36
C SER A 266 36.36 17.18 -27.38
N LYS A 267 36.12 17.04 -26.07
CA LYS A 267 37.08 17.44 -25.03
C LYS A 267 38.31 16.53 -25.04
N ALA A 268 38.11 15.22 -25.20
CA ALA A 268 39.19 14.24 -25.29
C ALA A 268 40.06 14.48 -26.53
N GLU A 269 39.45 14.72 -27.70
CA GLU A 269 40.19 15.09 -28.93
C GLU A 269 41.00 16.38 -28.74
N LEU A 270 40.38 17.42 -28.18
CA LEU A 270 41.06 18.70 -27.95
C LEU A 270 42.29 18.53 -27.03
N CYS A 271 42.16 17.77 -25.94
CA CYS A 271 43.27 17.48 -25.04
C CYS A 271 44.39 16.71 -25.77
N GLY A 272 44.02 15.71 -26.60
CA GLY A 272 44.98 14.95 -27.40
C GLY A 272 45.76 15.82 -28.41
N GLU A 273 45.07 16.73 -29.11
CA GLU A 273 45.71 17.67 -30.03
C GLU A 273 46.58 18.71 -29.30
N GLN A 274 46.16 19.18 -28.13
CA GLN A 274 46.98 20.05 -27.29
C GLN A 274 48.27 19.36 -26.81
N ALA A 275 48.18 18.08 -26.41
CA ALA A 275 49.34 17.28 -26.03
C ALA A 275 50.30 17.05 -27.21
N LYS A 276 49.78 16.74 -28.40
CA LYS A 276 50.60 16.62 -29.63
C LYS A 276 51.32 17.92 -29.96
N VAL A 277 50.64 19.06 -29.88
CA VAL A 277 51.26 20.37 -30.16
C VAL A 277 52.34 20.71 -29.14
N ALA A 278 52.11 20.41 -27.85
CA ALA A 278 53.11 20.60 -26.79
C ALA A 278 54.35 19.72 -27.02
N LEU A 279 54.16 18.46 -27.41
CA LEU A 279 55.25 17.56 -27.82
C LEU A 279 55.99 18.10 -29.05
N VAL A 280 55.29 18.47 -30.13
CA VAL A 280 55.96 18.96 -31.35
C VAL A 280 56.70 20.28 -31.12
N ALA A 281 56.22 21.15 -30.23
CA ALA A 281 56.89 22.40 -29.88
C ALA A 281 58.24 22.20 -29.18
N ASN A 282 58.38 21.14 -28.36
CA ASN A 282 59.62 20.85 -27.63
C ASN A 282 60.69 20.14 -28.48
N TYR A 283 60.31 19.55 -29.63
CA TYR A 283 61.18 18.65 -30.39
C TYR A 283 61.72 19.20 -31.72
N LYS A 284 61.45 20.47 -32.04
CA LYS A 284 61.74 21.01 -33.38
C LYS A 284 63.24 21.21 -33.69
N ASP A 285 64.12 21.22 -32.69
CA ASP A 285 65.58 21.45 -32.86
C ASP A 285 66.45 20.62 -31.86
N VAL A 286 66.18 19.32 -31.69
CA VAL A 286 66.91 18.49 -30.71
C VAL A 286 68.19 17.90 -31.31
N HIS A 287 69.35 18.27 -30.74
CA HIS A 287 70.65 17.70 -31.11
C HIS A 287 70.73 16.21 -30.66
N PRO A 288 71.41 15.29 -31.37
CA PRO A 288 71.44 13.86 -31.05
C PRO A 288 71.83 13.50 -29.61
N SER A 289 72.63 14.36 -28.97
CA SER A 289 73.06 14.24 -27.57
C SER A 289 71.99 14.57 -26.53
N GLN A 290 70.88 15.21 -26.93
CA GLN A 290 69.76 15.58 -26.07
C GLN A 290 68.56 14.63 -26.18
N ILE A 291 68.59 13.71 -27.16
CA ILE A 291 67.50 12.75 -27.42
C ILE A 291 67.16 11.95 -26.16
N THR A 292 68.15 11.49 -25.41
CA THR A 292 67.93 10.72 -24.17
C THR A 292 67.24 11.56 -23.09
N SER A 293 67.58 12.84 -22.98
CA SER A 293 66.94 13.77 -22.04
C SER A 293 65.48 14.01 -22.42
N CYS A 294 65.22 14.26 -23.71
CA CYS A 294 63.86 14.45 -24.21
C CYS A 294 63.02 13.17 -24.07
N LEU A 295 63.61 11.99 -24.30
CA LEU A 295 62.94 10.70 -24.10
C LEU A 295 62.50 10.51 -22.65
N MET A 296 63.36 10.86 -21.67
CA MET A 296 62.97 10.80 -20.25
C MET A 296 61.88 11.81 -19.90
N GLU A 297 61.92 13.03 -20.44
CA GLU A 297 60.83 14.01 -20.26
C GLU A 297 59.51 13.54 -20.87
N ALA A 298 59.54 12.95 -22.07
CA ALA A 298 58.35 12.39 -22.69
C ALA A 298 57.79 11.21 -21.89
N GLN A 299 58.65 10.35 -21.35
CA GLN A 299 58.23 9.23 -20.52
C GLN A 299 57.61 9.69 -19.20
N SER A 300 58.20 10.71 -18.55
CA SER A 300 57.61 11.35 -17.37
C SER A 300 56.26 12.02 -17.68
N ALA A 301 56.10 12.64 -18.85
CA ALA A 301 54.84 13.22 -19.27
C ALA A 301 53.76 12.16 -19.53
N VAL A 302 54.13 10.99 -20.08
CA VAL A 302 53.22 9.85 -20.26
C VAL A 302 52.77 9.30 -18.91
N GLU A 303 53.70 9.10 -17.95
CA GLU A 303 53.36 8.65 -16.59
C GLU A 303 52.39 9.61 -15.88
N LEU A 304 52.57 10.92 -16.06
CA LEU A 304 51.64 11.94 -15.55
C LEU A 304 50.25 11.85 -16.20
N LEU A 305 50.18 11.64 -17.52
CA LEU A 305 48.92 11.48 -18.23
C LEU A 305 48.19 10.20 -17.81
N GLU A 306 48.91 9.10 -17.59
CA GLU A 306 48.34 7.84 -17.06
C GLU A 306 47.79 8.03 -15.64
N GLN A 307 48.49 8.79 -14.80
CA GLN A 307 47.96 9.19 -13.49
C GLN A 307 46.68 10.03 -13.61
N GLU A 308 46.67 11.06 -14.47
CA GLU A 308 45.48 11.89 -14.69
C GLU A 308 44.30 11.06 -15.23
N GLU A 309 44.55 10.14 -16.16
CA GLU A 309 43.54 9.20 -16.66
C GLU A 309 42.96 8.35 -15.51
N SER A 310 43.81 7.80 -14.64
CA SER A 310 43.34 7.02 -13.48
C SER A 310 42.47 7.85 -12.52
N ILE A 311 42.84 9.12 -12.29
CA ILE A 311 42.08 10.04 -11.45
C ILE A 311 40.73 10.36 -12.10
N LEU A 312 40.70 10.61 -13.41
CA LEU A 312 39.47 10.88 -14.16
C LEU A 312 38.53 9.67 -14.15
N TYR A 313 39.04 8.44 -14.31
CA TYR A 313 38.24 7.23 -14.17
C TYR A 313 37.65 7.08 -12.77
N GLN A 314 38.44 7.36 -11.73
CA GLN A 314 37.97 7.33 -10.34
C GLN A 314 36.85 8.37 -10.12
N GLN A 315 37.03 9.59 -10.62
CA GLN A 315 36.03 10.66 -10.54
C GLN A 315 34.74 10.30 -11.29
N LEU A 316 34.86 9.76 -12.51
CA LEU A 316 33.73 9.29 -13.30
C LEU A 316 32.96 8.20 -12.57
N HIS A 317 33.67 7.21 -12.03
CA HIS A 317 33.05 6.12 -11.28
C HIS A 317 32.30 6.63 -10.04
N ASN A 318 32.91 7.56 -9.29
CA ASN A 318 32.27 8.19 -8.13
C ASN A 318 31.04 9.01 -8.52
N ALA A 319 31.09 9.77 -9.62
CA ALA A 319 29.96 10.55 -10.12
C ALA A 319 28.80 9.66 -10.57
N VAL A 320 29.09 8.57 -11.30
CA VAL A 320 28.08 7.56 -11.69
C VAL A 320 27.45 6.93 -10.45
N LYS A 321 28.26 6.56 -9.45
CA LYS A 321 27.76 6.00 -8.19
C LYS A 321 26.82 6.97 -7.46
N GLN A 322 27.21 8.25 -7.33
CA GLN A 322 26.37 9.28 -6.71
C GLN A 322 25.06 9.51 -7.48
N LEU A 323 25.10 9.51 -8.80
CA LEU A 323 23.90 9.66 -9.63
C LEU A 323 22.93 8.48 -9.42
N VAL A 324 23.45 7.25 -9.42
CA VAL A 324 22.64 6.04 -9.17
C VAL A 324 22.06 6.06 -7.76
N GLU A 325 22.84 6.40 -6.74
CA GLU A 325 22.35 6.55 -5.36
C GLU A 325 21.25 7.61 -5.25
N SER A 326 21.43 8.77 -5.88
CA SER A 326 20.44 9.85 -5.90
C SER A 326 19.14 9.43 -6.60
N ARG A 327 19.22 8.80 -7.78
CA ARG A 327 18.04 8.29 -8.50
C ARG A 327 17.32 7.20 -7.71
N THR A 328 18.06 6.29 -7.09
CA THR A 328 17.48 5.21 -6.27
C THR A 328 16.77 5.78 -5.05
N THR A 329 17.37 6.76 -4.38
CA THR A 329 16.77 7.44 -3.23
C THR A 329 15.48 8.16 -3.64
N LEU A 330 15.50 8.91 -4.74
CA LEU A 330 14.31 9.59 -5.26
C LEU A 330 13.19 8.62 -5.62
N ALA A 331 13.51 7.47 -6.23
CA ALA A 331 12.52 6.44 -6.56
C ALA A 331 11.89 5.82 -5.30
N VAL A 332 12.70 5.55 -4.27
CA VAL A 332 12.23 5.03 -2.98
C VAL A 332 11.34 6.05 -2.29
N GLU A 333 11.74 7.32 -2.21
CA GLU A 333 10.95 8.40 -1.61
C GLU A 333 9.62 8.61 -2.34
N THR A 334 9.65 8.64 -3.67
CA THR A 334 8.43 8.80 -4.49
C THR A 334 7.47 7.64 -4.26
N THR A 335 7.98 6.41 -4.27
CA THR A 335 7.18 5.21 -4.02
C THR A 335 6.58 5.21 -2.61
N ALA A 336 7.37 5.60 -1.60
CA ALA A 336 6.92 5.72 -0.22
C ALA A 336 5.82 6.79 -0.07
N CYS A 337 5.98 7.95 -0.70
CA CYS A 337 5.00 9.02 -0.73
C CYS A 337 3.70 8.59 -1.41
N CYS A 338 3.77 7.92 -2.57
CA CYS A 338 2.59 7.37 -3.25
C CYS A 338 1.88 6.33 -2.37
N ALA A 339 2.62 5.41 -1.76
CA ALA A 339 2.05 4.40 -0.86
C ALA A 339 1.38 5.04 0.37
N LEU A 340 1.98 6.11 0.93
CA LEU A 340 1.39 6.88 2.03
C LEU A 340 0.08 7.55 1.60
N ALA A 341 0.04 8.19 0.43
CA ALA A 341 -1.16 8.83 -0.10
C ALA A 341 -2.31 7.84 -0.28
N VAL A 342 -2.02 6.65 -0.84
CA VAL A 342 -3.01 5.56 -0.97
C VAL A 342 -3.53 5.10 0.40
N ARG A 343 -2.65 4.93 1.39
CA ARG A 343 -3.06 4.56 2.76
C ARG A 343 -3.92 5.63 3.42
N GLN A 344 -3.60 6.91 3.23
CA GLN A 344 -4.40 8.02 3.74
C GLN A 344 -5.79 8.05 3.11
N GLN A 345 -5.88 7.79 1.80
CA GLN A 345 -7.17 7.68 1.11
C GLN A 345 -8.01 6.52 1.64
N ILE A 346 -7.41 5.32 1.77
CA ILE A 346 -8.10 4.15 2.35
C ILE A 346 -8.58 4.44 3.78
N HIS A 347 -7.76 5.11 4.60
CA HIS A 347 -8.16 5.50 5.94
C HIS A 347 -9.36 6.47 5.94
N ALA A 348 -9.36 7.47 5.05
CA ALA A 348 -10.48 8.40 4.88
C ALA A 348 -11.77 7.67 4.47
N ASP A 349 -11.67 6.74 3.51
CA ASP A 349 -12.80 5.95 3.03
C ASP A 349 -13.36 5.02 4.12
N LEU A 350 -12.50 4.35 4.89
CA LEU A 350 -12.91 3.52 6.03
C LEU A 350 -13.57 4.35 7.12
N THR A 351 -13.06 5.55 7.41
CA THR A 351 -13.65 6.47 8.38
C THR A 351 -15.05 6.91 7.95
N HIS A 352 -15.22 7.25 6.68
CA HIS A 352 -16.53 7.59 6.11
C HIS A 352 -17.50 6.41 6.15
N LEU A 353 -17.04 5.20 5.82
CA LEU A 353 -17.87 3.99 5.90
C LEU A 353 -18.31 3.70 7.34
N LEU A 354 -17.41 3.85 8.31
CA LEU A 354 -17.72 3.70 9.74
C LEU A 354 -18.79 4.72 10.19
N GLU A 355 -18.65 5.98 9.78
CA GLU A 355 -19.64 7.01 10.11
C GLU A 355 -21.01 6.71 9.48
N THR A 356 -21.01 6.28 8.22
CA THR A 356 -22.24 5.96 7.48
C THR A 356 -22.95 4.76 8.07
N THR A 357 -22.22 3.70 8.42
CA THR A 357 -22.75 2.50 9.09
C THR A 357 -23.29 2.84 10.47
N HIS A 358 -22.61 3.67 11.25
CA HIS A 358 -23.13 4.13 12.54
C HIS A 358 -24.44 4.92 12.37
N ARG A 359 -24.54 5.78 11.36
CA ARG A 359 -25.79 6.51 11.04
C ARG A 359 -26.91 5.54 10.65
N ALA A 360 -26.62 4.52 9.84
CA ALA A 360 -27.60 3.49 9.47
C ALA A 360 -28.11 2.71 10.69
N VAL A 361 -27.21 2.27 11.58
CA VAL A 361 -27.60 1.58 12.83
C VAL A 361 -28.44 2.48 13.74
N CYS A 362 -28.13 3.78 13.82
CA CYS A 362 -28.96 4.73 14.54
C CYS A 362 -30.37 4.85 13.94
N LEU A 363 -30.47 4.89 12.61
CA LEU A 363 -31.76 4.93 11.91
C LEU A 363 -32.57 3.65 12.18
N ASP A 364 -31.95 2.48 12.06
CA ASP A 364 -32.59 1.19 12.33
C ASP A 364 -33.14 1.12 13.76
N ARG A 365 -32.39 1.62 14.75
CA ARG A 365 -32.88 1.69 16.14
C ARG A 365 -34.11 2.58 16.26
N VAL A 366 -34.13 3.73 15.58
CA VAL A 366 -35.28 4.64 15.59
C VAL A 366 -36.48 3.98 14.93
N VAL A 367 -36.31 3.39 13.74
CA VAL A 367 -37.37 2.68 13.00
C VAL A 367 -37.93 1.52 13.81
N TYR A 368 -37.06 0.71 14.42
CA TYR A 368 -37.47 -0.39 15.30
C TYR A 368 -38.27 0.11 16.50
N SER A 369 -37.84 1.20 17.14
CA SER A 369 -38.58 1.78 18.28
C SER A 369 -39.95 2.33 17.87
N ALA A 370 -40.05 2.97 16.69
CA ALA A 370 -41.30 3.48 16.14
C ALA A 370 -42.26 2.34 15.80
N LEU A 371 -41.79 1.30 15.09
CA LEU A 371 -42.59 0.11 14.78
C LEU A 371 -43.10 -0.60 16.03
N ARG A 372 -42.25 -0.71 17.07
CA ARG A 372 -42.66 -1.31 18.34
C ARG A 372 -43.73 -0.48 19.05
N HIS A 373 -43.65 0.85 18.96
CA HIS A 373 -44.68 1.73 19.50
C HIS A 373 -46.00 1.56 18.75
N GLU A 374 -45.98 1.54 17.42
CA GLU A 374 -47.18 1.32 16.60
C GLU A 374 -47.82 -0.05 16.86
N LEU A 375 -47.02 -1.11 16.97
CA LEU A 375 -47.53 -2.44 17.32
C LEU A 375 -48.22 -2.45 18.69
N ARG A 376 -47.69 -1.73 19.67
CA ARG A 376 -48.31 -1.59 20.99
C ARG A 376 -49.63 -0.82 20.92
N ASN A 377 -49.70 0.25 20.11
CA ASN A 377 -50.93 1.00 19.90
C ASN A 377 -52.02 0.12 19.25
N VAL A 378 -51.64 -0.73 18.28
CA VAL A 378 -52.54 -1.72 17.68
C VAL A 378 -53.01 -2.75 18.71
N GLU A 379 -52.13 -3.24 19.57
CA GLU A 379 -52.49 -4.15 20.65
C GLU A 379 -53.50 -3.53 21.62
N GLU A 380 -53.26 -2.29 22.06
CA GLU A 380 -54.17 -1.53 22.93
C GLU A 380 -55.54 -1.31 22.26
N PHE A 381 -55.56 -1.00 20.96
CA PHE A 381 -56.80 -0.87 20.18
C PHE A 381 -57.57 -2.20 20.10
N LEU A 382 -56.89 -3.32 19.87
CA LEU A 382 -57.51 -4.65 19.85
C LEU A 382 -58.07 -5.04 21.23
N GLN A 383 -57.38 -4.70 22.31
CA GLN A 383 -57.88 -4.90 23.68
C GLN A 383 -59.15 -4.07 23.92
N LEU A 384 -59.17 -2.79 23.51
CA LEU A 384 -60.35 -1.94 23.60
C LEU A 384 -61.53 -2.50 22.78
N ALA A 385 -61.28 -2.95 21.54
CA ALA A 385 -62.30 -3.57 20.70
C ALA A 385 -62.88 -4.85 21.32
N SER A 386 -62.03 -5.66 21.97
CA SER A 386 -62.44 -6.85 22.73
C SER A 386 -63.33 -6.48 23.91
N GLN A 387 -62.95 -5.47 24.69
CA GLN A 387 -63.76 -4.96 25.81
C GLN A 387 -65.11 -4.44 25.34
N LEU A 388 -65.15 -3.64 24.27
CA LEU A 388 -66.39 -3.15 23.66
C LEU A 388 -67.31 -4.30 23.22
N ARG A 389 -66.74 -5.35 22.61
CA ARG A 389 -67.50 -6.56 22.24
C ARG A 389 -68.12 -7.23 23.47
N GLN A 390 -67.37 -7.36 24.56
CA GLN A 390 -67.90 -7.93 25.81
C GLN A 390 -69.05 -7.09 26.37
N TYR A 391 -68.91 -5.75 26.38
CA TYR A 391 -69.98 -4.84 26.79
C TYR A 391 -71.24 -4.98 25.93
N VAL A 392 -71.11 -5.03 24.60
CA VAL A 392 -72.26 -5.20 23.70
C VAL A 392 -72.96 -6.54 23.93
N VAL A 393 -72.20 -7.62 24.14
CA VAL A 393 -72.79 -8.94 24.46
C VAL A 393 -73.51 -8.90 25.80
N ALA A 394 -72.91 -8.29 26.82
CA ALA A 394 -73.53 -8.15 28.14
C ALA A 394 -74.81 -7.31 28.08
N ASP A 395 -74.78 -6.17 27.38
CA ASP A 395 -75.95 -5.30 27.21
C ASP A 395 -77.05 -6.00 26.42
N ASN A 396 -76.72 -6.69 25.33
CA ASN A 396 -77.69 -7.48 24.57
C ASN A 396 -78.35 -8.56 25.45
N SER A 397 -77.57 -9.22 26.32
CA SER A 397 -78.11 -10.20 27.28
C SER A 397 -79.05 -9.53 28.32
N ALA A 398 -78.73 -8.31 28.78
CA ALA A 398 -79.55 -7.53 29.69
C ALA A 398 -80.84 -7.02 29.02
N VAL A 399 -80.77 -6.61 27.76
CA VAL A 399 -81.93 -6.23 26.95
C VAL A 399 -82.84 -7.43 26.71
N ILE A 400 -82.28 -8.58 26.31
CA ILE A 400 -83.04 -9.83 26.13
C ILE A 400 -83.72 -10.24 27.44
N SER A 401 -83.02 -10.15 28.58
CA SER A 401 -83.62 -10.50 29.88
C SER A 401 -84.73 -9.55 30.32
N ARG A 402 -84.67 -8.26 29.95
CA ARG A 402 -85.76 -7.29 30.15
C ARG A 402 -86.96 -7.52 29.22
N ILE A 403 -86.72 -7.93 27.96
CA ILE A 403 -87.77 -8.18 26.96
C ILE A 403 -88.53 -9.48 27.26
N LYS A 404 -87.84 -10.51 27.76
CA LYS A 404 -88.41 -11.84 28.04
C LYS A 404 -89.67 -11.83 28.93
N PRO A 405 -89.75 -11.08 30.04
CA PRO A 405 -90.98 -10.97 30.85
C PRO A 405 -92.08 -10.15 30.16
N MET A 406 -91.75 -9.18 29.29
CA MET A 406 -92.77 -8.41 28.54
C MET A 406 -93.48 -9.27 27.50
N LEU A 407 -92.82 -10.31 26.97
CA LEU A 407 -93.41 -11.29 26.04
C LEU A 407 -94.28 -12.36 26.73
N GLN A 408 -94.24 -12.46 28.06
CA GLN A 408 -95.00 -13.46 28.84
C GLN A 408 -96.35 -12.92 29.38
N LEU A 409 -96.73 -11.68 29.05
CA LEU A 409 -98.03 -11.13 29.41
C LEU A 409 -99.13 -11.56 28.41
N PRO A 410 -100.34 -11.95 28.88
CA PRO A 410 -101.44 -12.34 27.99
C PRO A 410 -101.90 -11.17 27.13
N ARG A 411 -102.20 -11.45 25.86
CA ARG A 411 -102.68 -10.49 24.86
C ARG A 411 -103.96 -9.77 25.35
N LEU A 412 -103.80 -8.51 25.76
CA LEU A 412 -104.90 -7.54 25.87
C LEU A 412 -105.00 -6.71 24.57
N PRO A 413 -106.20 -6.19 24.23
CA PRO A 413 -106.53 -5.77 22.88
C PRO A 413 -105.72 -4.55 22.44
N ARG A 414 -105.18 -4.66 21.22
CA ARG A 414 -104.69 -3.57 20.37
C ARG A 414 -105.69 -2.42 20.42
N ASN A 415 -105.26 -1.24 20.87
CA ASN A 415 -105.45 0.04 20.20
C ASN A 415 -104.66 1.15 20.93
N GLU A 416 -104.10 2.07 20.13
CA GLU A 416 -103.63 3.43 20.49
C GLU A 416 -102.26 3.71 21.13
N SER A 417 -101.33 2.77 21.28
CA SER A 417 -100.05 3.05 21.99
C SER A 417 -98.74 2.86 21.21
N THR A 418 -98.76 2.80 19.87
CA THR A 418 -97.53 2.74 19.06
C THR A 418 -96.95 4.10 18.65
N SER A 419 -97.66 5.20 18.91
CA SER A 419 -97.13 6.57 18.72
C SER A 419 -96.12 6.97 19.79
N SER A 420 -96.27 6.47 21.02
CA SER A 420 -95.41 6.80 22.18
C SER A 420 -94.01 6.16 22.13
N LEU A 421 -93.89 4.97 21.53
CA LEU A 421 -92.60 4.25 21.42
C LEU A 421 -91.70 4.77 20.30
N ARG A 422 -92.25 5.40 19.26
CA ARG A 422 -91.42 6.09 18.25
C ARG A 422 -90.84 7.40 18.78
N SER A 423 -91.55 8.11 19.67
CA SER A 423 -91.06 9.35 20.31
C SER A 423 -90.06 9.11 21.44
N SER A 424 -90.01 7.92 22.04
CA SER A 424 -89.09 7.62 23.15
C SER A 424 -87.70 7.16 22.70
N VAL A 425 -87.57 6.59 21.49
CA VAL A 425 -86.28 6.13 20.94
C VAL A 425 -85.60 7.20 20.08
N TRP A 426 -86.39 8.03 19.39
CA TRP A 426 -85.91 9.08 18.49
C TRP A 426 -86.63 10.39 18.80
N SER A 427 -85.97 11.32 19.49
CA SER A 427 -86.51 12.67 19.73
C SER A 427 -85.78 13.70 18.88
N GLY A 428 -86.56 14.55 18.19
CA GLY A 428 -86.07 15.67 17.38
C GLY A 428 -85.88 15.38 15.89
N CYS A 429 -85.87 16.46 15.10
CA CYS A 429 -85.88 16.48 13.63
C CYS A 429 -84.66 15.81 12.97
N THR A 430 -83.68 15.34 13.75
CA THR A 430 -82.35 14.91 13.31
C THR A 430 -82.09 13.40 13.42
N ARG A 431 -83.05 12.58 13.86
CA ARG A 431 -82.91 11.11 14.00
C ARG A 431 -81.59 10.71 14.71
N GLN A 432 -81.42 11.09 15.98
CA GLN A 432 -80.36 10.54 16.85
C GLN A 432 -80.97 9.77 18.05
N PRO A 433 -80.27 8.75 18.59
CA PRO A 433 -80.76 7.95 19.73
C PRO A 433 -80.83 8.76 21.03
N GLY A 434 -81.88 8.55 21.82
CA GLY A 434 -82.21 9.32 23.02
C GLY A 434 -81.17 9.27 24.15
N ARG A 435 -80.86 10.45 24.72
CA ARG A 435 -79.91 10.74 25.83
C ARG A 435 -80.33 10.20 27.21
N GLY A 436 -80.74 8.94 27.32
CA GLY A 436 -81.18 8.37 28.60
C GLY A 436 -80.03 7.86 29.49
N ASP A 437 -78.98 7.32 28.88
CA ASP A 437 -77.89 6.71 29.63
C ASP A 437 -76.71 7.68 29.79
N ARG A 438 -76.52 8.18 31.02
CA ARG A 438 -75.41 9.08 31.37
C ARG A 438 -74.06 8.46 31.03
N GLY A 439 -73.92 7.14 31.09
CA GLY A 439 -72.66 6.45 30.77
C GLY A 439 -72.33 6.53 29.28
N VAL A 440 -73.32 6.24 28.42
CA VAL A 440 -73.14 6.30 26.95
C VAL A 440 -72.98 7.73 26.47
N ALA A 441 -73.72 8.68 27.05
CA ALA A 441 -73.56 10.10 26.75
C ALA A 441 -72.18 10.63 27.19
N ALA A 442 -71.67 10.20 28.35
CA ALA A 442 -70.34 10.54 28.82
C ALA A 442 -69.26 9.96 27.89
N LEU A 443 -69.35 8.68 27.52
CA LEU A 443 -68.39 8.04 26.61
C LEU A 443 -68.41 8.64 25.21
N ALA A 444 -69.58 8.94 24.65
CA ALA A 444 -69.70 9.61 23.36
C ALA A 444 -69.14 11.04 23.42
N HIS A 445 -69.33 11.74 24.53
CA HIS A 445 -68.75 13.07 24.75
C HIS A 445 -67.22 13.00 24.92
N THR A 446 -66.69 12.02 25.66
CA THR A 446 -65.26 11.79 25.81
C THR A 446 -64.62 11.42 24.49
N LEU A 447 -65.24 10.56 23.69
CA LEU A 447 -64.76 10.20 22.36
C LEU A 447 -64.75 11.42 21.43
N ARG A 448 -65.81 12.23 21.42
CA ARG A 448 -65.86 13.48 20.64
C ARG A 448 -64.77 14.46 21.09
N GLN A 449 -64.57 14.63 22.40
CA GLN A 449 -63.48 15.47 22.93
C GLN A 449 -62.10 14.96 22.50
N GLN A 450 -61.85 13.65 22.56
CA GLN A 450 -60.57 13.08 22.13
C GLN A 450 -60.35 13.25 20.62
N MET A 451 -61.39 13.04 19.80
CA MET A 451 -61.33 13.30 18.36
C MET A 451 -61.06 14.77 18.05
N GLU A 452 -61.74 15.71 18.72
CA GLU A 452 -61.49 17.15 18.57
C GLU A 452 -60.08 17.55 19.02
N LEU A 453 -59.53 16.88 20.05
CA LEU A 453 -58.17 17.12 20.54
C LEU A 453 -57.12 16.60 19.55
N VAL A 454 -57.38 15.44 18.93
CA VAL A 454 -56.54 14.89 17.85
C VAL A 454 -56.62 15.77 16.60
N ASP A 455 -57.82 16.17 16.17
CA ASP A 455 -58.01 17.06 15.03
C ASP A 455 -57.33 18.41 15.27
N LYS A 456 -57.43 18.96 16.49
CA LYS A 456 -56.73 20.19 16.87
C LYS A 456 -55.20 20.01 16.85
N ARG A 457 -54.66 18.87 17.31
CA ARG A 457 -53.22 18.57 17.23
C ARG A 457 -52.74 18.41 15.80
N VAL A 458 -53.53 17.80 14.94
CA VAL A 458 -53.25 17.66 13.50
C VAL A 458 -53.31 19.03 12.81
N LEU A 459 -54.30 19.86 13.14
CA LEU A 459 -54.42 21.24 12.65
C LEU A 459 -53.30 22.14 13.16
N ASP A 460 -52.89 22.04 14.43
CA ASP A 460 -51.81 22.83 15.01
C ASP A 460 -50.46 22.40 14.41
N ALA A 461 -50.21 21.10 14.25
CA ALA A 461 -49.05 20.59 13.52
C ALA A 461 -49.05 21.09 12.07
N SER A 462 -50.19 21.00 11.37
CA SER A 462 -50.36 21.53 10.01
C SER A 462 -50.15 23.05 9.95
N ASN A 463 -50.65 23.79 10.94
CA ASN A 463 -50.55 25.26 10.99
C ASN A 463 -49.13 25.76 11.31
N MET A 464 -48.34 24.98 12.05
CA MET A 464 -46.92 25.26 12.24
C MET A 464 -46.10 25.11 10.94
N PHE A 465 -46.61 24.40 9.94
CA PHE A 465 -46.03 24.33 8.59
C PHE A 465 -46.63 25.34 7.59
N THR A 466 -47.72 26.05 7.92
CA THR A 466 -48.41 27.01 7.02
C THR A 466 -48.18 28.49 7.37
N ASN A 467 -47.39 28.83 8.39
CA ASN A 467 -46.98 30.22 8.64
C ASN A 467 -46.01 30.81 7.58
N VAL A 468 -45.84 30.14 6.45
CA VAL A 468 -45.28 30.72 5.23
C VAL A 468 -46.41 30.80 4.20
N LYS A 469 -46.90 32.03 4.00
CA LYS A 469 -47.98 32.48 3.09
C LYS A 469 -48.65 31.36 2.26
N ASN A 470 -49.92 31.08 2.57
CA ASN A 470 -50.82 30.25 1.78
C ASN A 470 -50.68 30.53 0.28
N GLY A 471 -50.18 29.56 -0.50
CA GLY A 471 -50.15 29.62 -1.96
C GLY A 471 -48.97 28.95 -2.68
N ASP A 472 -47.85 28.64 -2.01
CA ASP A 472 -46.66 28.11 -2.71
C ASP A 472 -46.68 26.56 -2.82
N LYS A 473 -46.89 26.03 -4.03
CA LYS A 473 -47.05 24.59 -4.33
C LYS A 473 -45.76 23.75 -4.24
N ASN A 474 -44.63 24.35 -3.87
CA ASN A 474 -43.30 23.71 -3.91
C ASN A 474 -42.67 23.42 -2.53
N ASN A 475 -43.45 23.43 -1.45
CA ASN A 475 -42.92 23.43 -0.08
C ASN A 475 -42.30 22.09 0.37
N ILE A 476 -42.88 20.95 -0.01
CA ILE A 476 -42.27 19.63 0.25
C ILE A 476 -40.92 19.52 -0.46
N ARG A 477 -40.80 20.11 -1.66
CA ARG A 477 -39.57 20.09 -2.44
C ARG A 477 -38.43 20.87 -1.77
N LYS A 478 -38.73 22.01 -1.13
CA LYS A 478 -37.73 22.80 -0.38
C LYS A 478 -37.24 22.07 0.88
N LEU A 479 -38.12 21.30 1.54
CA LEU A 479 -37.75 20.49 2.70
C LEU A 479 -36.80 19.34 2.30
N TRP A 480 -37.11 18.64 1.21
CA TRP A 480 -36.22 17.63 0.64
C TRP A 480 -34.92 18.23 0.10
N GLN A 481 -34.98 19.44 -0.47
CA GLN A 481 -33.80 20.15 -0.92
C GLN A 481 -32.88 20.50 0.26
N TRP A 482 -33.40 21.02 1.38
CA TRP A 482 -32.59 21.26 2.58
C TRP A 482 -32.03 19.98 3.20
N PHE A 483 -32.81 18.89 3.22
CA PHE A 483 -32.33 17.59 3.66
C PHE A 483 -31.14 17.09 2.83
N LEU A 484 -31.17 17.33 1.51
CA LEU A 484 -30.15 16.86 0.58
C LEU A 484 -28.95 17.81 0.45
N THR A 485 -29.12 19.12 0.63
CA THR A 485 -28.06 20.11 0.37
C THR A 485 -27.51 20.80 1.62
N ASP A 486 -28.28 20.88 2.72
CA ASP A 486 -27.85 21.58 3.95
C ASP A 486 -28.52 20.99 5.21
N PRO A 487 -28.03 19.82 5.68
CA PRO A 487 -28.61 19.11 6.83
C PRO A 487 -28.54 19.91 8.13
N ALA A 488 -27.54 20.78 8.29
CA ALA A 488 -27.34 21.60 9.48
C ALA A 488 -28.46 22.64 9.63
N ARG A 489 -28.90 23.25 8.53
CA ARG A 489 -30.00 24.21 8.51
C ARG A 489 -31.35 23.55 8.82
N LEU A 490 -31.57 22.32 8.37
CA LEU A 490 -32.73 21.51 8.72
C LEU A 490 -32.75 21.17 10.22
N LEU A 491 -31.61 20.71 10.76
CA LEU A 491 -31.45 20.39 12.17
C LEU A 491 -31.66 21.61 13.08
N HIS A 492 -31.19 22.79 12.66
CA HIS A 492 -31.40 24.04 13.38
C HIS A 492 -32.87 24.50 13.35
N ALA A 493 -33.56 24.32 12.23
CA ALA A 493 -34.99 24.61 12.11
C ALA A 493 -35.83 23.68 13.00
N LEU A 494 -35.49 22.39 13.06
CA LEU A 494 -36.14 21.39 13.92
C LEU A 494 -35.86 21.63 15.40
N LYS A 495 -34.62 22.00 15.78
CA LYS A 495 -34.27 22.36 17.17
C LYS A 495 -35.02 23.60 17.66
N ASN A 496 -35.16 24.61 16.82
CA ASN A 496 -35.94 25.81 17.15
C ASN A 496 -37.45 25.54 17.23
N ALA A 497 -37.96 24.51 16.54
CA ALA A 497 -39.35 24.08 16.65
C ALA A 497 -39.63 23.39 18.00
N ASN A 498 -38.68 22.61 18.53
CA ASN A 498 -38.81 21.96 19.83
C ASN A 498 -38.66 22.93 21.02
N ASN A 499 -37.90 24.02 20.89
CA ASN A 499 -37.64 24.95 21.99
C ASN A 499 -38.77 25.98 22.27
N LYS A 500 -39.85 26.00 21.47
CA LYS A 500 -41.04 26.86 21.73
C LYS A 500 -42.17 26.15 22.47
N ILE A 501 -41.94 24.91 22.92
CA ILE A 501 -42.93 24.06 23.60
C ILE A 501 -42.56 23.95 25.10
N TYR A 502 -42.43 25.10 25.76
CA TYR A 502 -42.56 25.25 27.21
C TYR A 502 -43.28 26.55 27.53
#